data_AF-A0A9X4MK74-F1
#
_entry.id   AF-A0A9X4MK74-F1
#
_cell.length_a   1.000
_cell.length_b   1.000
_cell.length_c   1.000
_cell.angle_alpha   90.00
_cell.angle_beta   90.00
_cell.angle_gamma   90.00
#
_symmetry.space_group_name_H-M   'P 1'
#
loop_
_entity.id
_entity.type
_entity.pdbx_description
1 polymer ?
#
loop_
_entity_poly.entity_id
_entity_poly.type
_entity_poly.pdbx_seq_one_letter_code
_entity_poly.pdbx_strand_id
1 'polypeptide(L)'
;MDTVDFIIKSSTEFYNALKTDENGRYRSWEHCYSHFIKARGSKDVDYDYLSLQLAFYLASWGMYRGSSFLLQKDYKIHIPVVKELLSVKYDTLAGIECSDLRKESNQKLLQDINSFLEQYYDKIRREVKEQDLKNKLSFTLITKILMGTLGCVPAYDRYFIAGIKNKKVATGNYNIKSIMQLVDFYENNADQLEYAREKMEIEGLLYPQMKMIDMGFWQIGFDLDTNKGIQNAH
;
A
#
# COMPACT_ATOMS: atom_id res chain seq x y z
N MET A 1 -16.01 -17.19 14.65
CA MET A 1 -15.60 -16.28 13.58
C MET A 1 -14.12 -16.52 13.37
N ASP A 2 -13.78 -17.18 12.27
CA ASP A 2 -12.40 -17.47 11.92
C ASP A 2 -11.70 -16.19 11.44
N THR A 3 -10.41 -16.27 11.10
CA THR A 3 -9.67 -15.08 10.67
C THR A 3 -10.24 -14.48 9.38
N VAL A 4 -10.71 -15.29 8.42
CA VAL A 4 -11.23 -14.79 7.14
C VAL A 4 -12.53 -14.03 7.34
N ASP A 5 -13.45 -14.51 8.17
CA ASP A 5 -14.70 -13.82 8.49
C ASP A 5 -14.43 -12.39 9.04
N PHE A 6 -13.45 -12.26 9.94
CA PHE A 6 -13.05 -10.96 10.50
C PHE A 6 -12.49 -10.04 9.41
N ILE A 7 -11.71 -10.57 8.47
CA ILE A 7 -11.13 -9.79 7.38
C ILE A 7 -12.21 -9.33 6.41
N ILE A 8 -13.15 -10.21 6.04
CA ILE A 8 -14.30 -9.86 5.19
C ILE A 8 -15.12 -8.77 5.85
N LYS A 9 -15.49 -8.93 7.12
CA LYS A 9 -16.24 -7.93 7.87
C LYS A 9 -15.50 -6.59 7.90
N SER A 10 -14.24 -6.60 8.35
CA SER A 10 -13.47 -5.37 8.58
C SER A 10 -13.16 -4.63 7.26
N SER A 11 -12.83 -5.36 6.19
CA SER A 11 -12.59 -4.78 4.86
C SER A 11 -13.88 -4.22 4.24
N THR A 12 -15.01 -4.89 4.41
CA THR A 12 -16.32 -4.42 3.94
C THR A 12 -16.77 -3.17 4.68
N GLU A 13 -16.63 -3.15 6.01
CA GLU A 13 -16.93 -1.97 6.84
C GLU A 13 -16.04 -0.78 6.45
N PHE A 14 -14.73 -1.00 6.29
CA PHE A 14 -13.79 0.03 5.82
C PHE A 14 -14.21 0.60 4.45
N TYR A 15 -14.49 -0.28 3.49
CA TYR A 15 -14.90 0.11 2.14
C TYR A 15 -16.21 0.90 2.12
N ASN A 16 -17.21 0.46 2.89
CA ASN A 16 -18.48 1.17 2.98
C ASN A 16 -18.31 2.53 3.67
N ALA A 17 -17.52 2.61 4.73
CA ALA A 17 -17.26 3.86 5.44
C ALA A 17 -16.54 4.88 4.54
N LEU A 18 -15.59 4.42 3.72
CA LEU A 18 -14.89 5.25 2.74
C LEU A 18 -15.84 5.94 1.74
N LYS A 19 -16.99 5.34 1.44
CA LYS A 19 -18.01 5.91 0.56
C LYS A 19 -18.95 6.93 1.22
N THR A 20 -18.94 7.03 2.55
CA THR A 20 -19.85 7.93 3.27
C THR A 20 -19.38 9.38 3.27
N ASP A 21 -18.07 9.63 3.12
CA ASP A 21 -17.48 10.96 3.02
C ASP A 21 -16.73 11.10 1.70
N GLU A 22 -17.31 11.89 0.78
CA GLU A 22 -16.73 12.18 -0.53
C GLU A 22 -15.34 12.84 -0.45
N ASN A 23 -15.03 13.51 0.66
CA ASN A 23 -13.76 14.19 0.89
C ASN A 23 -12.89 13.47 1.94
N GLY A 24 -13.23 12.23 2.29
CA GLY A 24 -12.54 11.46 3.31
C GLY A 24 -11.08 11.19 2.95
N ARG A 25 -10.16 11.41 3.89
CA ARG A 25 -8.70 11.26 3.67
C ARG A 25 -8.28 9.93 3.03
N TYR A 26 -9.00 8.86 3.32
CA TYR A 26 -8.66 7.50 2.89
C TYR A 26 -8.96 7.24 1.42
N ARG A 27 -9.84 8.05 0.82
CA ARG A 27 -10.09 8.10 -0.63
C ARG A 27 -8.84 8.48 -1.43
N SER A 28 -7.85 9.10 -0.81
CA SER A 28 -6.57 9.39 -1.47
C SER A 28 -5.88 8.13 -2.01
N TRP A 29 -6.08 6.96 -1.39
CA TRP A 29 -5.58 5.70 -1.97
C TRP A 29 -6.29 5.38 -3.27
N GLU A 30 -7.62 5.53 -3.32
CA GLU A 30 -8.42 5.29 -4.52
C GLU A 30 -7.91 6.17 -5.67
N HIS A 31 -7.83 7.49 -5.45
CA HIS A 31 -7.35 8.43 -6.46
C HIS A 31 -5.92 8.11 -6.91
N CYS A 32 -5.01 7.82 -5.99
CA CYS A 32 -3.64 7.45 -6.36
C CYS A 32 -3.62 6.18 -7.22
N TYR A 33 -4.26 5.10 -6.76
CA TYR A 33 -4.22 3.82 -7.45
C TYR A 33 -4.85 3.89 -8.85
N SER A 34 -6.08 4.41 -8.96
CA SER A 34 -6.79 4.53 -10.23
C SER A 34 -6.01 5.31 -11.29
N HIS A 35 -5.42 6.45 -10.92
CA HIS A 35 -4.64 7.26 -11.86
C HIS A 35 -3.35 6.57 -12.30
N PHE A 36 -2.68 5.84 -11.40
CA PHE A 36 -1.50 5.05 -11.79
C PHE A 36 -1.86 3.90 -12.73
N ILE A 37 -2.97 3.19 -12.48
CA ILE A 37 -3.43 2.11 -13.37
C ILE A 37 -3.82 2.67 -14.75
N LYS A 38 -4.58 3.76 -14.79
CA LYS A 38 -4.99 4.41 -16.05
C LYS A 38 -3.82 4.99 -16.85
N ALA A 39 -2.73 5.37 -16.18
CA ALA A 39 -1.53 5.87 -16.85
C ALA A 39 -0.73 4.76 -17.55
N ARG A 40 -0.89 3.48 -17.16
CA ARG A 40 -0.18 2.37 -17.82
C ARG A 40 -0.67 2.19 -19.24
N GLY A 41 0.27 2.07 -20.18
CA GLY A 41 -0.02 1.99 -21.61
C GLY A 41 -0.44 3.33 -22.26
N SER A 42 -0.58 4.42 -21.48
CA SER A 42 -0.81 5.75 -22.04
C SER A 42 0.47 6.29 -22.70
N LYS A 43 0.29 7.00 -23.82
CA LYS A 43 1.39 7.72 -24.49
C LYS A 43 1.66 9.10 -23.87
N ASP A 44 0.65 9.68 -23.23
CA ASP A 44 0.68 11.04 -22.67
C ASP A 44 0.56 10.96 -21.14
N VAL A 45 1.61 10.44 -20.51
CA VAL A 45 1.67 10.32 -19.04
C VAL A 45 2.03 11.67 -18.41
N ASP A 46 1.14 12.21 -17.59
CA ASP A 46 1.42 13.38 -16.75
C ASP A 46 2.13 12.97 -15.45
N TYR A 47 3.46 12.95 -15.50
CA TYR A 47 4.30 12.62 -14.35
C TYR A 47 4.20 13.62 -13.20
N ASP A 48 3.90 14.90 -13.46
CA ASP A 48 3.78 15.93 -12.41
C ASP A 48 2.50 15.69 -11.60
N TYR A 49 1.38 15.46 -12.30
CA TYR A 49 0.10 15.15 -11.68
C TYR A 49 0.11 13.84 -10.89
N LEU A 50 0.71 12.77 -11.43
CA LEU A 50 0.85 11.51 -10.69
C LEU A 50 1.75 11.65 -9.46
N SER A 51 2.78 12.50 -9.53
CA SER A 51 3.62 12.81 -8.36
C SER A 51 2.83 13.53 -7.28
N LEU A 52 1.91 14.42 -7.66
CA LEU A 52 1.00 15.09 -6.75
C LEU A 52 0.01 14.10 -6.10
N GLN A 53 -0.59 13.19 -6.88
CA GLN A 53 -1.47 12.13 -6.37
C GLN A 53 -0.73 11.25 -5.35
N LEU A 54 0.49 10.82 -5.68
CA LEU A 54 1.33 10.03 -4.78
C LEU A 54 1.67 10.81 -3.49
N ALA A 55 2.08 12.08 -3.59
CA ALA A 55 2.39 12.91 -2.43
C ALA A 55 1.17 13.06 -1.50
N PHE A 56 -0.01 13.33 -2.07
CA PHE A 56 -1.22 13.53 -1.29
C PHE A 56 -1.70 12.25 -0.59
N TYR A 57 -1.63 11.11 -1.28
CA TYR A 57 -1.83 9.81 -0.64
C TYR A 57 -0.83 9.58 0.50
N LEU A 58 0.47 9.76 0.28
CA LEU A 58 1.47 9.59 1.33
C LEU A 58 1.24 10.53 2.53
N ALA A 59 0.84 11.79 2.29
CA ALA A 59 0.48 12.75 3.33
C ALA A 59 -0.78 12.30 4.11
N SER A 60 -1.81 11.87 3.39
CA SER A 60 -3.06 11.32 3.94
C SER A 60 -2.83 10.04 4.75
N TRP A 61 -1.70 9.38 4.60
CA TRP A 61 -1.29 8.22 5.40
C TRP A 61 -0.07 8.49 6.30
N GLY A 62 0.21 9.77 6.59
CA GLY A 62 1.10 10.22 7.65
C GLY A 62 2.59 10.30 7.33
N MET A 63 2.98 10.17 6.06
CA MET A 63 4.39 10.21 5.64
C MET A 63 4.98 11.62 5.58
N TYR A 64 4.16 12.67 5.65
CA TYR A 64 4.58 14.07 5.69
C TYR A 64 4.47 14.70 7.10
N ARG A 65 4.58 13.90 8.17
CA ARG A 65 4.51 14.40 9.56
C ARG A 65 5.91 14.71 10.11
N GLY A 66 5.95 15.56 11.15
CA GLY A 66 7.13 16.29 11.67
C GLY A 66 8.52 15.63 11.65
N SER A 67 8.64 14.33 11.92
CA SER A 67 9.94 13.63 11.96
C SER A 67 10.39 13.01 10.63
N SER A 68 9.52 13.04 9.61
CA SER A 68 9.78 12.52 8.28
C SER A 68 10.64 13.49 7.46
N PHE A 69 11.64 12.95 6.76
CA PHE A 69 12.47 13.74 5.84
C PHE A 69 11.66 14.27 4.64
N LEU A 70 10.55 13.62 4.29
CA LEU A 70 9.66 14.06 3.21
C LEU A 70 9.01 15.41 3.49
N LEU A 71 8.87 15.80 4.77
CA LEU A 71 8.33 17.12 5.13
C LEU A 71 9.21 18.28 4.61
N GLN A 72 10.49 18.01 4.29
CA GLN A 72 11.44 18.99 3.76
C GLN A 72 11.50 19.01 2.22
N LYS A 73 10.58 18.32 1.54
CA LYS A 73 10.55 18.19 0.08
C LYS A 73 9.13 18.44 -0.42
N ASP A 74 9.00 19.11 -1.57
CA ASP A 74 7.72 19.21 -2.27
C ASP A 74 7.39 17.89 -3.01
N TYR A 75 6.21 17.85 -3.63
CA TYR A 75 5.70 16.65 -4.32
C TYR A 75 6.53 16.22 -5.54
N LYS A 76 7.29 17.13 -6.16
CA LYS A 76 8.09 16.85 -7.36
C LYS A 76 9.29 15.95 -7.08
N ILE A 77 9.65 15.77 -5.80
CA ILE A 77 10.62 14.76 -5.38
C ILE A 77 10.22 13.34 -5.82
N HIS A 78 8.94 13.11 -6.12
CA HIS A 78 8.45 11.81 -6.57
C HIS A 78 8.56 11.58 -8.07
N ILE A 79 8.85 12.59 -8.90
CA ILE A 79 8.85 12.44 -10.37
C ILE A 79 9.74 11.28 -10.85
N PRO A 80 10.99 11.10 -10.37
CA PRO A 80 11.80 9.95 -10.76
C PRO A 80 11.20 8.61 -10.34
N VAL A 81 10.53 8.58 -9.19
CA VAL A 81 9.85 7.39 -8.66
C VAL A 81 8.63 7.03 -9.50
N VAL A 82 7.81 8.02 -9.89
CA VAL A 82 6.65 7.79 -10.77
C VAL A 82 7.10 7.23 -12.11
N LYS A 83 8.16 7.79 -12.71
CA LYS A 83 8.72 7.29 -13.97
C LYS A 83 9.16 5.84 -13.89
N GLU A 84 9.87 5.48 -12.81
CA GLU A 84 10.32 4.09 -12.61
C GLU A 84 9.14 3.15 -12.39
N LEU A 85 8.18 3.51 -11.54
CA LEU A 85 6.99 2.70 -11.25
C LEU A 85 6.15 2.42 -12.49
N LEU A 86 6.06 3.37 -13.43
CA LEU A 86 5.32 3.22 -14.69
C LEU A 86 6.12 2.51 -15.79
N SER A 87 7.34 2.06 -15.51
CA SER A 87 8.08 1.24 -16.47
C SER A 87 7.31 -0.06 -16.76
N VAL A 88 7.22 -0.41 -18.05
CA VAL A 88 6.49 -1.59 -18.56
C VAL A 88 6.96 -2.88 -17.90
N LYS A 89 8.23 -2.94 -17.46
CA LYS A 89 8.75 -4.12 -16.73
C LYS A 89 7.98 -4.44 -15.44
N TYR A 90 7.28 -3.47 -14.86
CA TYR A 90 6.49 -3.65 -13.62
C TYR A 90 4.99 -3.79 -13.88
N ASP A 91 4.54 -3.85 -15.13
CA ASP A 91 3.10 -3.98 -15.43
C ASP A 91 2.50 -5.25 -14.82
N THR A 92 3.26 -6.35 -14.74
CA THR A 92 2.80 -7.59 -14.11
C THR A 92 2.58 -7.47 -12.61
N LEU A 93 3.12 -6.44 -11.95
CA LEU A 93 2.88 -6.18 -10.54
C LEU A 93 1.61 -5.36 -10.29
N ALA A 94 1.10 -4.64 -11.30
CA ALA A 94 -0.05 -3.77 -11.14
C ALA A 94 -1.34 -4.58 -10.93
N GLY A 95 -1.93 -4.47 -9.73
CA GLY A 95 -3.11 -5.25 -9.35
C GLY A 95 -2.87 -6.76 -9.31
N ILE A 96 -1.61 -7.19 -9.20
CA ILE A 96 -1.20 -8.60 -9.27
C ILE A 96 -2.04 -9.50 -8.33
N GLU A 97 -2.43 -10.65 -8.84
CA GLU A 97 -3.06 -11.71 -8.05
C GLU A 97 -2.04 -12.40 -7.13
N CYS A 98 -2.51 -12.90 -5.99
CA CYS A 98 -1.70 -13.61 -5.01
C CYS A 98 -1.00 -14.83 -5.61
N SER A 99 -1.69 -15.58 -6.48
CA SER A 99 -1.13 -16.72 -7.22
C SER A 99 0.06 -16.30 -8.07
N ASP A 100 -0.04 -15.16 -8.75
CA ASP A 100 1.00 -14.64 -9.63
C ASP A 100 2.22 -14.08 -8.89
N LEU A 101 2.09 -13.70 -7.62
CA LEU A 101 3.22 -13.36 -6.76
C LEU A 101 4.11 -14.56 -6.42
N ARG A 102 3.65 -15.80 -6.64
CA ARG A 102 4.49 -17.00 -6.50
C ARG A 102 5.51 -17.14 -7.64
N LYS A 103 5.27 -16.51 -8.80
CA LYS A 103 6.18 -16.55 -9.94
C LYS A 103 7.51 -15.87 -9.57
N GLU A 104 8.61 -16.58 -9.72
CA GLU A 104 9.96 -16.08 -9.38
C GLU A 104 10.30 -14.78 -10.14
N SER A 105 9.85 -14.66 -11.40
CA SER A 105 10.01 -13.44 -12.19
C SER A 105 9.34 -12.23 -11.54
N ASN A 106 8.12 -12.38 -11.01
CA ASN A 106 7.41 -11.31 -10.32
C ASN A 106 8.06 -10.98 -8.97
N GLN A 107 8.56 -11.99 -8.23
CA GLN A 107 9.32 -11.74 -6.99
C GLN A 107 10.61 -10.96 -7.26
N LYS A 108 11.30 -11.26 -8.36
CA LYS A 108 12.49 -10.52 -8.78
C LYS A 108 12.17 -9.08 -9.17
N LEU A 109 11.09 -8.84 -9.91
CA LEU A 109 10.60 -7.49 -10.23
C LEU A 109 10.23 -6.72 -8.96
N LEU A 110 9.57 -7.37 -7.99
CA LEU A 110 9.26 -6.77 -6.70
C LEU A 110 10.54 -6.39 -5.95
N GLN A 111 11.55 -7.26 -5.90
CA GLN A 111 12.84 -6.94 -5.28
C GLN A 111 13.56 -5.78 -5.98
N ASP A 112 13.49 -5.72 -7.30
CA ASP A 112 14.07 -4.66 -8.13
C ASP A 112 13.46 -3.30 -7.78
N ILE A 113 12.13 -3.17 -7.79
CA ILE A 113 11.48 -1.89 -7.44
C ILE A 113 11.69 -1.51 -5.97
N ASN A 114 11.70 -2.48 -5.04
CA ASN A 114 12.05 -2.21 -3.64
C ASN A 114 13.46 -1.61 -3.53
N SER A 115 14.43 -2.20 -4.23
CA SER A 115 15.83 -1.75 -4.21
C SER A 115 15.97 -0.34 -4.77
N PHE A 116 15.29 -0.04 -5.88
CA PHE A 116 15.25 1.30 -6.45
C PHE A 116 14.67 2.32 -5.44
N LEU A 117 13.50 2.03 -4.86
CA LEU A 117 12.84 2.92 -3.91
C LEU A 117 13.71 3.16 -2.66
N GLU A 118 14.32 2.11 -2.12
CA GLU A 118 15.23 2.22 -0.98
C GLU A 118 16.41 3.13 -1.28
N GLN A 119 17.11 2.91 -2.40
CA GLN A 119 18.26 3.72 -2.80
C GLN A 119 17.87 5.18 -3.05
N TYR A 120 16.77 5.42 -3.76
CA TYR A 120 16.31 6.77 -4.10
C TYR A 120 15.97 7.59 -2.85
N TYR A 121 15.14 7.04 -1.96
CA TYR A 121 14.72 7.77 -0.75
C TYR A 121 15.79 7.81 0.34
N ASP A 122 16.69 6.81 0.44
CA ASP A 122 17.82 6.90 1.37
C ASP A 122 18.77 8.03 0.99
N LYS A 123 19.03 8.23 -0.32
CA LYS A 123 19.78 9.38 -0.82
C LYS A 123 19.15 10.71 -0.37
N ILE A 124 17.86 10.90 -0.63
CA ILE A 124 17.13 12.13 -0.26
C ILE A 124 17.15 12.33 1.26
N ARG A 125 16.96 11.26 2.03
CA ARG A 125 16.95 11.30 3.49
C ARG A 125 18.31 11.75 4.05
N ARG A 126 19.42 11.32 3.44
CA ARG A 126 20.79 11.75 3.82
C ARG A 126 21.03 13.21 3.51
N GLU A 127 20.56 13.68 2.35
CA GLU A 127 20.64 15.09 1.96
C GLU A 127 19.89 16.00 2.95
N VAL A 128 18.76 15.54 3.51
CA VAL A 128 17.97 16.33 4.46
C VAL A 128 18.53 16.31 5.89
N LYS A 129 19.07 15.18 6.35
CA LYS A 129 19.32 14.97 7.79
C LYS A 129 20.70 15.40 8.29
N GLU A 130 21.61 15.85 7.43
CA GLU A 130 22.95 16.42 7.74
C GLU A 130 23.79 15.69 8.83
N GLN A 131 23.41 14.46 9.21
CA GLN A 131 23.96 13.66 10.30
C GLN A 131 23.90 12.17 9.94
N ASP A 132 24.80 11.39 10.55
CA ASP A 132 24.81 9.93 10.39
C ASP A 132 23.50 9.29 10.85
N LEU A 133 22.78 8.74 9.88
CA LEU A 133 21.53 8.03 10.10
C LEU A 133 21.83 6.67 10.72
N LYS A 134 21.59 6.53 12.03
CA LYS A 134 21.75 5.25 12.74
C LYS A 134 20.75 4.17 12.31
N ASN A 135 19.61 4.55 11.73
CA ASN A 135 18.52 3.64 11.38
C ASN A 135 18.33 3.56 9.86
N LYS A 136 18.06 2.36 9.33
CA LYS A 136 17.66 2.15 7.93
C LYS A 136 16.36 2.89 7.58
N LEU A 137 16.14 3.13 6.29
CA LEU A 137 14.88 3.68 5.79
C LEU A 137 13.73 2.75 6.22
N SER A 138 12.59 3.33 6.63
CA SER A 138 11.44 2.52 7.00
C SER A 138 10.80 1.89 5.77
N PHE A 139 10.61 0.56 5.79
CA PHE A 139 9.83 -0.15 4.79
C PHE A 139 8.37 0.32 4.72
N THR A 140 7.86 1.03 5.74
CA THR A 140 6.51 1.62 5.69
C THR A 140 6.36 2.62 4.53
N LEU A 141 7.37 3.43 4.22
CA LEU A 141 7.31 4.34 3.07
C LEU A 141 7.25 3.55 1.76
N ILE A 142 8.16 2.60 1.59
CA ILE A 142 8.27 1.77 0.39
C ILE A 142 6.97 1.00 0.15
N THR A 143 6.48 0.28 1.15
CA THR A 143 5.25 -0.51 1.04
C THR A 143 4.00 0.35 0.83
N LYS A 144 3.94 1.57 1.41
CA LYS A 144 2.86 2.52 1.09
C LYS A 144 2.90 2.93 -0.37
N ILE A 145 4.07 3.26 -0.93
CA ILE A 145 4.20 3.60 -2.35
C ILE A 145 3.74 2.44 -3.22
N LEU A 146 4.22 1.22 -2.95
CA LEU A 146 3.81 0.03 -3.71
C LEU A 146 2.30 -0.23 -3.60
N MET A 147 1.70 -0.12 -2.41
CA MET A 147 0.25 -0.22 -2.23
C MET A 147 -0.53 0.86 -3.00
N GLY A 148 -0.07 2.11 -2.96
CA GLY A 148 -0.77 3.24 -3.59
C GLY A 148 -0.65 3.30 -5.11
N THR A 149 0.38 2.66 -5.70
CA THR A 149 0.70 2.81 -7.13
C THR A 149 0.60 1.51 -7.92
N LEU A 150 0.86 0.38 -7.28
CA LEU A 150 0.76 -0.96 -7.88
C LEU A 150 -0.33 -1.80 -7.22
N GLY A 151 -0.67 -1.54 -5.97
CA GLY A 151 -1.59 -2.40 -5.21
C GLY A 151 -1.05 -3.81 -4.98
N CYS A 152 0.27 -4.02 -5.08
CA CYS A 152 0.91 -5.33 -5.14
C CYS A 152 1.35 -5.91 -3.79
N VAL A 153 1.44 -5.06 -2.75
CA VAL A 153 1.77 -5.45 -1.38
C VAL A 153 1.03 -4.53 -0.41
N PRO A 154 0.55 -5.03 0.75
CA PRO A 154 -0.02 -4.19 1.80
C PRO A 154 0.93 -3.10 2.29
N ALA A 155 0.38 -2.02 2.85
CA ALA A 155 1.19 -1.03 3.54
C ALA A 155 1.59 -1.58 4.92
N TYR A 156 2.87 -1.94 5.10
CA TYR A 156 3.40 -2.43 6.38
C TYR A 156 3.60 -1.25 7.36
N ASP A 157 2.51 -0.61 7.73
CA ASP A 157 2.45 0.35 8.83
C ASP A 157 2.08 -0.34 10.15
N ARG A 158 2.05 0.45 11.23
CA ARG A 158 1.85 -0.06 12.58
C ARG A 158 0.54 -0.85 12.73
N TYR A 159 -0.52 -0.44 12.05
CA TYR A 159 -1.84 -1.04 12.21
C TYR A 159 -1.95 -2.31 11.40
N PHE A 160 -1.52 -2.29 10.13
CA PHE A 160 -1.45 -3.53 9.35
C PHE A 160 -0.63 -4.60 10.08
N ILE A 161 0.56 -4.24 10.58
CA ILE A 161 1.45 -5.14 11.33
C ILE A 161 0.76 -5.66 12.61
N ALA A 162 0.06 -4.80 13.35
CA ALA A 162 -0.67 -5.21 14.56
C ALA A 162 -1.77 -6.22 14.22
N GLY A 163 -2.52 -5.99 13.13
CA GLY A 163 -3.58 -6.89 12.67
C GLY A 163 -3.08 -8.27 12.28
N ILE A 164 -2.06 -8.36 11.42
CA ILE A 164 -1.52 -9.67 10.98
C ILE A 164 -0.89 -10.46 12.12
N LYS A 165 -0.29 -9.78 13.11
CA LYS A 165 0.25 -10.41 14.32
C LYS A 165 -0.87 -10.90 15.23
N ASN A 166 -1.89 -10.08 15.46
CA ASN A 166 -3.04 -10.43 16.30
C ASN A 166 -3.75 -11.68 15.76
N LYS A 167 -3.95 -11.75 14.43
CA LYS A 167 -4.56 -12.89 13.75
C LYS A 167 -3.60 -14.04 13.45
N LYS A 168 -2.32 -13.91 13.84
CA LYS A 168 -1.26 -14.92 13.67
C LYS A 168 -1.05 -15.37 12.22
N VAL A 169 -1.28 -14.48 11.25
CA VAL A 169 -1.12 -14.77 9.82
C VAL A 169 0.34 -14.61 9.39
N ALA A 170 1.02 -13.57 9.87
CA ALA A 170 2.42 -13.32 9.55
C ALA A 170 3.17 -12.63 10.69
N THR A 171 4.50 -12.68 10.63
CA THR A 171 5.38 -12.11 11.67
C THR A 171 5.42 -10.58 11.68
N GLY A 172 4.94 -9.92 10.63
CA GLY A 172 4.93 -8.46 10.50
C GLY A 172 6.22 -7.83 9.99
N ASN A 173 7.26 -8.62 9.73
CA ASN A 173 8.47 -8.14 9.07
C ASN A 173 8.27 -8.17 7.56
N TYR A 174 8.36 -7.01 6.90
CA TYR A 174 8.26 -6.95 5.45
C TYR A 174 9.44 -7.68 4.79
N ASN A 175 9.14 -8.76 4.06
CA ASN A 175 10.04 -9.55 3.23
C ASN A 175 9.20 -10.54 2.40
N ILE A 176 9.82 -11.21 1.43
CA ILE A 176 9.15 -12.19 0.57
C ILE A 176 8.45 -13.27 1.39
N LYS A 177 9.05 -13.78 2.47
CA LYS A 177 8.42 -14.79 3.32
C LYS A 177 7.11 -14.29 3.92
N SER A 178 7.07 -13.06 4.44
CA SER A 178 5.83 -12.48 4.97
C SER A 178 4.79 -12.25 3.88
N ILE A 179 5.20 -11.90 2.65
CA ILE A 179 4.27 -11.75 1.51
C ILE A 179 3.69 -13.12 1.14
N MET A 180 4.51 -14.17 1.10
CA MET A 180 4.04 -15.53 0.81
C MET A 180 3.06 -16.03 1.87
N GLN A 181 3.22 -15.67 3.14
CA GLN A 181 2.22 -15.98 4.17
C GLN A 181 0.86 -15.31 3.91
N LEU A 182 0.86 -14.09 3.34
CA LEU A 182 -0.38 -13.40 2.94
C LEU A 182 -0.99 -14.04 1.69
N VAL A 183 -0.16 -14.45 0.74
CA VAL A 183 -0.58 -15.23 -0.44
C VAL A 183 -1.21 -16.55 -0.01
N ASP A 184 -0.55 -17.31 0.85
CA ASP A 184 -1.07 -18.57 1.41
C ASP A 184 -2.41 -18.31 2.12
N PHE A 185 -2.51 -17.24 2.91
CA PHE A 185 -3.77 -16.86 3.56
C PHE A 185 -4.88 -16.56 2.56
N TYR A 186 -4.59 -15.81 1.50
CA TYR A 186 -5.59 -15.46 0.50
C TYR A 186 -6.07 -16.69 -0.27
N GLU A 187 -5.14 -17.50 -0.78
CA GLU A 187 -5.46 -18.69 -1.59
C GLU A 187 -6.24 -19.73 -0.78
N ASN A 188 -5.89 -19.96 0.48
CA ASN A 188 -6.63 -20.88 1.36
C ASN A 188 -8.06 -20.42 1.68
N ASN A 189 -8.38 -19.16 1.40
CA ASN A 189 -9.68 -18.55 1.70
C ASN A 189 -10.29 -17.86 0.46
N ALA A 190 -9.83 -18.23 -0.74
CA ALA A 190 -10.09 -17.49 -1.97
C ALA A 190 -11.59 -17.33 -2.24
N ASP A 191 -12.38 -18.41 -2.16
CA ASP A 191 -13.82 -18.38 -2.45
C ASP A 191 -14.56 -17.33 -1.62
N GLN A 192 -14.27 -17.24 -0.33
CA GLN A 192 -14.94 -16.30 0.58
C GLN A 192 -14.44 -14.87 0.39
N LEU A 193 -13.13 -14.71 0.19
CA LEU A 193 -12.52 -13.40 -0.02
C LEU A 193 -12.94 -12.79 -1.35
N GLU A 194 -12.95 -13.58 -2.42
CA GLU A 194 -13.38 -13.16 -3.76
C GLU A 194 -14.87 -12.79 -3.77
N TYR A 195 -15.74 -13.58 -3.11
CA TYR A 195 -17.17 -13.24 -2.99
C TYR A 195 -17.45 -11.87 -2.35
N ALA A 196 -16.57 -11.42 -1.45
CA ALA A 196 -16.63 -10.08 -0.88
C ALA A 196 -15.93 -9.04 -1.77
N ARG A 197 -14.75 -9.36 -2.31
CA ARG A 197 -13.93 -8.46 -3.15
C ARG A 197 -14.63 -8.07 -4.44
N GLU A 198 -15.40 -8.96 -5.07
CA GLU A 198 -16.17 -8.70 -6.29
C GLU A 198 -17.15 -7.51 -6.17
N LYS A 199 -17.50 -7.11 -4.94
CA LYS A 199 -18.38 -5.96 -4.64
C LYS A 199 -17.58 -4.66 -4.41
N MET A 200 -16.25 -4.72 -4.48
CA MET A 200 -15.33 -3.63 -4.19
C MET A 200 -14.69 -3.11 -5.47
N GLU A 201 -15.14 -1.94 -5.92
CA GLU A 201 -14.67 -1.30 -7.15
C GLU A 201 -14.32 0.17 -6.95
N ILE A 202 -13.46 0.65 -7.81
CA ILE A 202 -13.04 2.03 -7.92
C ILE A 202 -12.98 2.40 -9.40
N GLU A 203 -13.82 3.33 -9.84
CA GLU A 203 -13.79 3.85 -11.22
C GLU A 203 -13.79 2.74 -12.29
N GLY A 204 -14.56 1.67 -12.05
CA GLY A 204 -14.65 0.48 -12.92
C GLY A 204 -13.50 -0.52 -12.78
N LEU A 205 -12.57 -0.30 -11.86
CA LEU A 205 -11.47 -1.23 -11.53
C LEU A 205 -11.81 -2.00 -10.27
N LEU A 206 -11.64 -3.32 -10.31
CA LEU A 206 -11.79 -4.16 -9.13
C LEU A 206 -10.65 -3.90 -8.13
N TYR A 207 -10.95 -3.90 -6.84
CA TYR A 207 -9.94 -3.73 -5.81
C TYR A 207 -8.89 -4.85 -5.86
N PRO A 208 -7.58 -4.57 -5.75
CA PRO A 208 -6.54 -5.60 -5.69
C PRO A 208 -6.75 -6.55 -4.51
N GLN A 209 -6.39 -7.83 -4.66
CA GLN A 209 -6.45 -8.80 -3.57
C GLN A 209 -5.64 -8.33 -2.35
N MET A 210 -4.45 -7.78 -2.59
CA MET A 210 -3.62 -7.21 -1.52
C MET A 210 -4.25 -5.98 -0.86
N LYS A 211 -5.11 -5.22 -1.57
CA LYS A 211 -5.85 -4.11 -0.95
C LYS A 211 -6.93 -4.60 -0.01
N MET A 212 -7.64 -5.68 -0.36
CA MET A 212 -8.61 -6.29 0.55
C MET A 212 -7.94 -6.77 1.85
N ILE A 213 -6.80 -7.45 1.72
CA ILE A 213 -5.95 -7.88 2.84
C ILE A 213 -5.53 -6.67 3.69
N ASP A 214 -5.00 -5.62 3.05
CA ASP A 214 -4.56 -4.39 3.69
C ASP A 214 -5.68 -3.76 4.52
N MET A 215 -6.85 -3.51 3.94
CA MET A 215 -7.98 -2.89 4.64
C MET A 215 -8.42 -3.72 5.86
N GLY A 216 -8.55 -5.04 5.70
CA GLY A 216 -9.01 -5.92 6.77
C GLY A 216 -8.05 -5.95 7.95
N PHE A 217 -6.77 -6.23 7.72
CA PHE A 217 -5.78 -6.28 8.81
C PHE A 217 -5.48 -4.90 9.39
N TRP A 218 -5.48 -3.86 8.56
CA TRP A 218 -5.30 -2.49 9.03
C TRP A 218 -6.42 -2.08 10.00
N GLN A 219 -7.69 -2.35 9.65
CA GLN A 219 -8.83 -2.03 10.51
C GLN A 219 -8.77 -2.79 11.84
N ILE A 220 -8.45 -4.09 11.82
CA ILE A 220 -8.22 -4.87 13.04
C ILE A 220 -7.12 -4.24 13.90
N GLY A 221 -6.01 -3.85 13.29
CA GLY A 221 -4.91 -3.20 14.01
C GLY A 221 -5.27 -1.82 14.56
N PHE A 222 -6.09 -1.06 13.84
CA PHE A 222 -6.62 0.23 14.28
C PHE A 222 -7.53 0.07 15.50
N ASP A 223 -8.39 -0.95 15.51
CA ASP A 223 -9.32 -1.21 16.63
C ASP A 223 -8.63 -1.73 17.88
N LEU A 224 -7.45 -2.33 17.75
CA LEU A 224 -6.60 -2.72 18.88
C LEU A 224 -5.91 -1.52 19.56
N ASP A 225 -5.79 -0.38 18.89
CA ASP A 225 -5.13 0.80 19.45
C ASP A 225 -6.09 1.58 20.36
N THR A 226 -5.94 1.38 21.67
CA THR A 226 -6.72 2.08 22.69
C THR A 226 -6.31 3.53 22.90
N ASN A 227 -5.18 3.96 22.33
CA ASN A 227 -4.67 5.34 22.41
C ASN A 227 -4.94 6.13 21.13
N LYS A 228 -5.84 5.64 20.26
CA LYS A 228 -6.20 6.34 19.03
C LYS A 228 -6.89 7.68 19.36
N GLY A 229 -6.40 8.76 18.75
CA GLY A 229 -6.98 10.11 18.90
C GLY A 229 -8.32 10.30 18.17
N ILE A 230 -8.82 9.27 17.49
CA ILE A 230 -10.09 9.26 16.75
C ILE A 230 -10.77 7.92 17.01
N GLN A 231 -12.05 7.92 17.38
CA GLN A 231 -12.78 6.68 17.75
C GLN A 231 -13.07 5.78 16.54
N ASN A 232 -13.44 6.40 15.41
CA ASN A 232 -13.67 5.70 14.16
C ASN A 232 -12.49 5.89 13.21
N ALA A 233 -12.22 4.88 12.39
CA ALA A 233 -11.25 5.02 11.31
C ALA A 233 -11.72 6.07 10.30
N HIS A 234 -13.04 6.28 10.17
CA HIS A 234 -13.71 7.21 9.25
C HIS A 234 -14.89 7.87 9.94
#